data_AF-A0A4V1UB06-F1
#
_entry.id   AF-A0A4V1UB06-F1
#
_cell.length_a   1.000
_cell.length_b   1.000
_cell.length_c   1.000
_cell.angle_alpha   90.00
_cell.angle_beta   90.00
_cell.angle_gamma   90.00
#
_symmetry.space_group_name_H-M   'P 1'
#
loop_
_entity.id
_entity.type
_entity.pdbx_description
1 polymer ?
#
loop_
_entity_poly.entity_id
_entity_poly.type
_entity_poly.pdbx_seq_one_letter_code
_entity_poly.pdbx_strand_id
1 'polypeptide(L)'
;MQLKGLIRFFTILLIIYSIYELSFTWVVRGHEKKMEARAKQFVSLNYPNADSATKDQAYKDRYRRLIDSTKDETVHFGITGPISYQKAKEEELNLGLDLQGGINVTLEVELTELLRTMANKSKDPNFLKALENANSRKANSSADFVSLFVEEYSKLTNNAPLAPLFAAASNGKITPKDGNDKVVSYIHDEANAAFGRTFRVLQTRIDQFGVAQPNINPNADQGIITVELPGLQADAN
;
A
#
# COMPACT_ATOMS: atom_id res chain seq x y z
N MET A 1 -31.70 -39.78 11.87
CA MET A 1 -32.31 -38.51 12.31
C MET A 1 -31.34 -37.58 13.04
N GLN A 2 -30.25 -38.08 13.66
CA GLN A 2 -29.25 -37.27 14.38
C GLN A 2 -28.45 -36.30 13.48
N LEU A 3 -28.05 -36.72 12.27
CA LEU A 3 -27.35 -35.84 11.32
C LEU A 3 -28.16 -34.58 10.95
N LYS A 4 -29.49 -34.71 10.82
CA LYS A 4 -30.38 -33.57 10.50
C LYS A 4 -30.51 -32.59 11.67
N GLY A 5 -30.44 -33.08 12.91
CA GLY A 5 -30.41 -32.23 14.11
C GLY A 5 -29.11 -31.46 14.24
N LEU A 6 -27.98 -32.12 13.97
CA LEU A 6 -26.65 -31.50 14.00
C LEU A 6 -26.50 -30.40 12.94
N ILE A 7 -26.95 -30.66 11.70
CA ILE A 7 -26.93 -29.66 10.62
C ILE A 7 -27.77 -28.43 11.00
N ARG A 8 -29.00 -28.62 11.53
CA ARG A 8 -29.86 -27.51 11.96
C ARG A 8 -29.24 -26.68 13.08
N PHE A 9 -28.56 -27.32 14.03
CA PHE A 9 -27.85 -26.62 15.11
C PHE A 9 -26.75 -25.71 14.55
N PHE A 10 -25.89 -26.24 13.66
CA PHE A 10 -24.85 -25.43 13.03
C PHE A 10 -25.41 -24.32 12.13
N THR A 11 -26.51 -24.56 11.42
CA THR A 11 -27.15 -23.52 10.60
C THR A 11 -27.69 -22.38 11.47
N ILE A 12 -28.35 -22.68 12.59
CA ILE A 12 -28.84 -21.65 13.52
C ILE A 12 -27.68 -20.85 14.11
N LEU A 13 -26.62 -21.54 14.54
CA LEU A 13 -25.41 -20.90 15.07
C LEU A 13 -24.77 -19.97 14.02
N LEU A 14 -24.64 -20.44 12.78
CA LEU A 14 -24.11 -19.63 11.67
C LEU A 14 -24.98 -18.40 11.40
N ILE A 15 -26.31 -18.53 11.41
CA ILE A 15 -27.21 -17.38 11.22
C ILE A 15 -27.02 -16.35 12.34
N ILE A 16 -26.94 -16.79 13.60
CA ILE A 16 -26.70 -15.89 14.74
C ILE A 16 -25.34 -15.19 14.57
N TYR A 17 -24.31 -15.92 14.18
CA TYR A 17 -22.98 -15.36 13.94
C TYR A 17 -23.00 -14.34 12.80
N SER A 18 -23.67 -14.63 11.68
CA SER A 18 -23.81 -13.70 10.56
C SER A 18 -24.55 -12.42 10.95
N ILE A 19 -25.60 -12.51 11.77
CA ILE A 19 -26.31 -11.32 12.26
C ILE A 19 -25.40 -10.48 13.16
N TYR A 20 -24.59 -11.13 14.00
CA TYR A 20 -23.62 -10.44 14.84
C TYR A 20 -22.58 -9.68 14.02
N GLU A 21 -21.97 -10.32 13.02
CA GLU A 21 -21.05 -9.66 12.06
C GLU A 21 -21.71 -8.48 11.33
N LEU A 22 -22.94 -8.66 10.86
CA LEU A 22 -23.67 -7.59 10.14
C LEU A 22 -24.02 -6.40 11.04
N SER A 23 -24.16 -6.63 12.34
CA SER A 23 -24.51 -5.58 13.30
C SER A 23 -23.43 -4.49 13.38
N PHE A 24 -22.15 -4.85 13.25
CA PHE A 24 -21.03 -3.90 13.21
C PHE A 24 -21.16 -2.91 12.05
N THR A 25 -21.55 -3.40 10.87
CA THR A 25 -21.76 -2.57 9.69
C THR A 25 -22.83 -1.49 9.93
N TRP A 26 -23.91 -1.84 10.63
CA TRP A 26 -24.98 -0.87 10.93
C TRP A 26 -24.56 0.17 11.96
N VAL A 27 -23.81 -0.25 12.99
CA VAL A 27 -23.33 0.63 14.05
C VAL A 27 -22.32 1.63 13.50
N VAL A 28 -21.35 1.15 12.71
CA VAL A 28 -20.33 1.98 12.05
C VAL A 28 -21.00 3.04 11.16
N ARG A 29 -21.89 2.61 10.26
CA ARG A 29 -22.63 3.55 9.39
C ARG A 29 -23.46 4.55 10.18
N GLY A 30 -24.06 4.11 11.30
CA GLY A 30 -24.80 4.99 12.21
C GLY A 30 -23.92 6.08 12.82
N HIS A 31 -22.72 5.71 13.28
CA HIS A 31 -21.73 6.63 13.84
C HIS A 31 -21.20 7.61 12.79
N GLU A 32 -20.80 7.11 11.62
CA GLU A 32 -20.31 7.92 10.50
C GLU A 32 -21.36 8.94 10.05
N LYS A 33 -22.62 8.53 9.88
CA LYS A 33 -23.73 9.43 9.51
C LYS A 33 -23.94 10.55 10.53
N LYS A 34 -23.73 10.26 11.83
CA LYS A 34 -23.79 11.26 12.91
C LYS A 34 -22.63 12.25 12.80
N MET A 35 -21.42 11.79 12.49
CA MET A 35 -20.25 12.66 12.28
C MET A 35 -20.37 13.50 11.01
N GLU A 36 -20.90 12.93 9.93
CA GLU A 36 -21.21 13.64 8.68
C GLU A 36 -22.20 14.77 8.93
N ALA A 37 -23.28 14.52 9.66
CA ALA A 37 -24.26 15.56 10.01
C ALA A 37 -23.61 16.70 10.81
N ARG A 38 -22.75 16.38 11.78
CA ARG A 38 -21.99 17.38 12.56
C ARG A 38 -21.02 18.18 11.69
N ALA A 39 -20.34 17.54 10.75
CA ALA A 39 -19.42 18.20 9.83
C ALA A 39 -20.19 19.15 8.88
N LYS A 40 -21.30 18.70 8.30
CA LYS A 40 -22.17 19.53 7.44
C LYS A 40 -22.73 20.74 8.19
N GLN A 41 -23.19 20.54 9.43
CA GLN A 41 -23.67 21.63 10.28
C GLN A 41 -22.55 22.63 10.61
N PHE A 42 -21.33 22.16 10.88
CA PHE A 42 -20.20 23.05 11.12
C PHE A 42 -19.90 23.91 9.89
N VAL A 43 -19.86 23.32 8.69
CA VAL A 43 -19.59 24.06 7.45
C VAL A 43 -20.70 25.05 7.14
N SER A 44 -21.97 24.68 7.30
CA SER A 44 -23.08 25.59 7.03
C SER A 44 -23.08 26.83 7.92
N LEU A 45 -22.64 26.69 9.18
CA LEU A 45 -22.57 27.79 10.15
C LEU A 45 -21.33 28.67 9.97
N ASN A 46 -20.16 28.07 9.67
CA ASN A 46 -18.88 28.79 9.67
C ASN A 46 -18.44 29.28 8.28
N TYR A 47 -18.98 28.68 7.21
CA TYR A 47 -18.63 29.01 5.83
C TYR A 47 -19.88 29.30 4.96
N PRO A 48 -20.88 30.08 5.42
CA PRO A 48 -22.15 30.24 4.68
C PRO A 48 -21.96 30.83 3.27
N ASN A 49 -21.03 31.77 3.12
CA ASN A 49 -20.80 32.52 1.87
C ASN A 49 -19.57 32.03 1.07
N ALA A 50 -18.92 30.94 1.49
CA ALA A 50 -17.80 30.38 0.75
C ALA A 50 -18.27 29.68 -0.53
N ASP A 51 -17.37 29.59 -1.50
CA ASP A 51 -17.56 28.82 -2.73
C ASP A 51 -17.63 27.31 -2.45
N SER A 52 -18.06 26.54 -3.46
CA SER A 52 -18.30 25.10 -3.30
C SER A 52 -17.03 24.31 -2.97
N ALA A 53 -15.87 24.71 -3.51
CA ALA A 53 -14.62 23.99 -3.27
C ALA A 53 -14.13 24.20 -1.84
N THR A 54 -14.17 25.45 -1.35
CA THR A 54 -13.82 25.76 0.05
C THR A 54 -14.75 25.05 1.04
N LYS A 55 -16.05 24.97 0.75
CA LYS A 55 -17.02 24.25 1.59
C LYS A 55 -16.75 22.75 1.64
N ASP A 56 -16.43 22.14 0.49
CA ASP A 56 -16.10 20.71 0.42
C ASP A 56 -14.82 20.39 1.19
N GLN A 57 -13.77 21.20 1.01
CA GLN A 57 -12.53 21.03 1.75
C GLN A 57 -12.74 21.20 3.27
N ALA A 58 -13.45 22.24 3.70
CA ALA A 58 -13.76 22.45 5.12
C ALA A 58 -14.60 21.30 5.70
N TYR A 59 -15.51 20.73 4.91
CA TYR A 59 -16.29 19.55 5.29
C TYR A 59 -15.39 18.34 5.50
N LYS A 60 -14.55 18.00 4.50
CA LYS A 60 -13.62 16.87 4.56
C LYS A 60 -12.67 16.98 5.75
N ASP A 61 -12.09 18.15 5.97
CA ASP A 61 -11.17 18.40 7.10
C ASP A 61 -11.87 18.31 8.46
N ARG A 62 -13.13 18.76 8.55
CA ARG A 62 -13.91 18.66 9.78
C ARG A 62 -14.34 17.23 10.04
N TYR A 63 -14.81 16.52 9.02
CA TYR A 63 -15.23 15.13 9.11
C TYR A 63 -14.08 14.23 9.53
N ARG A 64 -12.91 14.35 8.88
CA ARG A 64 -11.69 13.60 9.25
C ARG A 64 -11.32 13.80 10.71
N ARG A 65 -11.33 15.05 11.20
CA ARG A 65 -11.05 15.36 12.62
C ARG A 65 -12.06 14.75 13.58
N LEU A 66 -13.35 14.74 13.22
CA LEU A 66 -14.40 14.14 14.05
C LEU A 66 -14.23 12.63 14.16
N ILE A 67 -14.02 11.96 13.03
CA ILE A 67 -13.79 10.51 12.99
C ILE A 67 -12.53 10.16 13.79
N ASP A 68 -11.43 10.89 13.62
CA ASP A 68 -10.19 10.67 14.37
C ASP A 68 -10.39 10.86 15.88
N SER A 69 -11.09 11.93 16.29
CA SER A 69 -11.37 12.21 17.70
C SER A 69 -12.34 11.23 18.39
N THR A 70 -13.07 10.43 17.60
CA THR A 70 -14.09 9.49 18.12
C THR A 70 -13.69 8.03 17.93
N LYS A 71 -12.43 7.76 17.54
CA LYS A 71 -11.89 6.39 17.35
C LYS A 71 -12.11 5.48 18.55
N ASP A 72 -11.88 6.02 19.75
CA ASP A 72 -11.98 5.29 21.01
C ASP A 72 -13.38 5.36 21.65
N GLU A 73 -14.33 6.09 21.02
CA GLU A 73 -15.70 6.16 21.52
C GLU A 73 -16.34 4.77 21.43
N THR A 74 -16.96 4.32 22.52
CA THR A 74 -17.67 3.04 22.53
C THR A 74 -18.95 3.17 21.72
N VAL A 75 -19.05 2.42 20.62
CA VAL A 75 -20.22 2.43 19.73
C VAL A 75 -20.98 1.12 19.75
N HIS A 76 -20.35 0.03 20.21
CA HIS A 76 -20.96 -1.30 20.26
C HIS A 76 -20.59 -2.05 21.54
N PHE A 77 -21.28 -3.15 21.83
CA PHE A 77 -20.96 -4.08 22.91
C PHE A 77 -20.83 -5.49 22.33
N GLY A 78 -19.66 -6.08 22.50
CA GLY A 78 -19.42 -7.47 22.14
C GLY A 78 -19.50 -8.40 23.33
N ILE A 79 -19.27 -9.69 23.07
CA ILE A 79 -19.26 -10.75 24.09
C ILE A 79 -18.17 -10.50 25.16
N THR A 80 -17.07 -9.84 24.78
CA THR A 80 -15.91 -9.58 25.65
C THR A 80 -15.89 -8.17 26.27
N GLY A 81 -16.92 -7.35 26.04
CA GLY A 81 -17.04 -6.00 26.62
C GLY A 81 -17.34 -4.89 25.60
N PRO A 82 -17.13 -3.61 25.98
CA PRO A 82 -17.34 -2.47 25.09
C PRO A 82 -16.39 -2.51 23.88
N ILE A 83 -16.90 -2.15 22.71
CA ILE A 83 -16.17 -2.10 21.45
C ILE A 83 -16.12 -0.65 20.98
N SER A 84 -14.91 -0.15 20.75
CA SER A 84 -14.66 1.18 20.22
C SER A 84 -15.07 1.28 18.75
N TYR A 85 -15.29 2.50 18.26
CA TYR A 85 -15.57 2.76 16.85
C TYR A 85 -14.50 2.16 15.93
N GLN A 86 -13.22 2.35 16.27
CA GLN A 86 -12.11 1.81 15.49
C GLN A 86 -12.20 0.28 15.35
N LYS A 87 -12.46 -0.42 16.45
CA LYS A 87 -12.59 -1.87 16.42
C LYS A 87 -13.84 -2.32 15.69
N ALA A 88 -14.97 -1.64 15.88
CA ALA A 88 -16.20 -1.94 15.14
C ALA A 88 -16.03 -1.72 13.62
N LYS A 89 -15.19 -0.76 13.22
CA LYS A 89 -14.85 -0.48 11.82
C LYS A 89 -13.99 -1.59 11.21
N GLU A 90 -13.08 -2.17 11.97
CA GLU A 90 -12.25 -3.31 11.54
C GLU A 90 -13.06 -4.60 11.33
N GLU A 91 -14.14 -4.77 12.09
CA GLU A 91 -15.11 -5.87 11.98
C GLU A 91 -16.28 -5.55 11.01
N GLU A 92 -16.27 -4.38 10.36
CA GLU A 92 -17.27 -4.07 9.33
C GLU A 92 -17.13 -5.01 8.14
N LEU A 93 -18.26 -5.39 7.55
CA LEU A 93 -18.26 -6.24 6.37
C LEU A 93 -17.53 -5.55 5.20
N ASN A 94 -16.48 -6.21 4.71
CA ASN A 94 -15.75 -5.75 3.54
C ASN A 94 -16.62 -5.94 2.29
N LEU A 95 -17.12 -4.83 1.76
CA LEU A 95 -17.93 -4.83 0.53
C LEU A 95 -17.04 -4.88 -0.72
N GLY A 96 -15.72 -4.74 -0.57
CA GLY A 96 -14.76 -4.72 -1.66
C GLY A 96 -14.86 -3.46 -2.52
N LEU A 97 -13.89 -3.32 -3.42
CA LEU A 97 -13.76 -2.16 -4.31
C LEU A 97 -14.99 -1.95 -5.21
N ASP A 98 -15.60 -3.04 -5.67
CA ASP A 98 -16.72 -3.00 -6.61
C ASP A 98 -18.00 -2.40 -5.98
N LEU A 99 -18.29 -2.74 -4.73
CA LEU A 99 -19.53 -2.32 -4.07
C LEU A 99 -19.37 -1.04 -3.22
N GLN A 100 -18.18 -0.79 -2.64
CA GLN A 100 -17.90 0.44 -1.88
C GLN A 100 -17.30 1.57 -2.74
N GLY A 101 -16.83 1.25 -3.96
CA GLY A 101 -15.90 2.13 -4.67
C GLY A 101 -14.55 2.18 -3.96
N GLY A 102 -13.57 2.83 -4.56
CA GLY A 102 -12.22 2.89 -3.98
C GLY A 102 -11.13 3.17 -5.02
N ILE A 103 -9.90 2.83 -4.64
CA ILE A 103 -8.70 3.05 -5.46
C ILE A 103 -7.99 1.71 -5.66
N ASN A 104 -7.68 1.37 -6.93
CA ASN A 104 -6.69 0.34 -7.28
C ASN A 104 -5.50 1.02 -7.94
N VAL A 105 -4.32 0.90 -7.32
CA VAL A 105 -3.09 1.50 -7.82
C VAL A 105 -1.99 0.45 -7.85
N THR A 106 -1.25 0.44 -8.95
CA THR A 106 0.00 -0.31 -9.07
C THR A 106 1.16 0.67 -8.95
N LEU A 107 1.95 0.51 -7.91
CA LEU A 107 3.13 1.34 -7.63
C LEU A 107 4.38 0.59 -8.07
N GLU A 108 5.28 1.29 -8.75
CA GLU A 108 6.57 0.75 -9.15
C GLU A 108 7.68 1.39 -8.31
N VAL A 109 8.55 0.57 -7.74
CA VAL A 109 9.75 1.02 -7.03
C VAL A 109 10.83 1.33 -8.06
N GLU A 110 11.36 2.56 -8.01
CA GLU A 110 12.35 3.05 -8.96
C GLU A 110 13.74 2.42 -8.73
N LEU A 111 13.96 1.25 -9.32
CA LEU A 111 15.24 0.53 -9.22
C LEU A 111 16.36 1.15 -10.08
N THR A 112 16.01 1.94 -11.10
CA THR A 112 16.97 2.67 -11.95
C THR A 112 17.78 3.67 -11.14
N GLU A 113 17.12 4.50 -10.34
CA GLU A 113 17.79 5.49 -9.49
C GLU A 113 18.55 4.85 -8.32
N LEU A 114 18.07 3.70 -7.82
CA LEU A 114 18.83 2.89 -6.88
C LEU A 114 20.17 2.47 -7.48
N LEU A 115 20.17 1.84 -8.67
CA LEU A 115 21.41 1.43 -9.35
C LEU A 115 22.33 2.60 -9.63
N ARG A 116 21.80 3.74 -10.08
CA ARG A 116 22.60 4.96 -10.28
C ARG A 116 23.26 5.41 -8.99
N THR A 117 22.53 5.40 -7.87
CA THR A 117 23.08 5.78 -6.57
C THR A 117 24.14 4.80 -6.09
N MET A 118 23.90 3.49 -6.25
CA MET A 118 24.87 2.44 -5.91
C MET A 118 26.12 2.45 -6.79
N ALA A 119 26.01 2.93 -8.03
CA ALA A 119 27.13 3.14 -8.94
C ALA A 119 27.80 4.52 -8.77
N ASN A 120 27.59 5.18 -7.62
CA ASN A 120 28.12 6.53 -7.32
C ASN A 120 27.78 7.57 -8.40
N LYS A 121 26.56 7.51 -8.95
CA LYS A 121 26.07 8.34 -10.07
C LYS A 121 27.02 8.30 -11.28
N SER A 122 27.48 7.10 -11.63
CA SER A 122 28.37 6.88 -12.77
C SER A 122 27.85 7.53 -14.05
N LYS A 123 28.77 8.14 -14.79
CA LYS A 123 28.53 8.74 -16.12
C LYS A 123 28.98 7.83 -17.26
N ASP A 124 29.32 6.58 -16.97
CA ASP A 124 29.71 5.60 -17.98
C ASP A 124 28.57 5.44 -19.01
N PRO A 125 28.80 5.73 -20.31
CA PRO A 125 27.80 5.59 -21.35
C PRO A 125 27.21 4.17 -21.43
N ASN A 126 28.02 3.13 -21.21
CA ASN A 126 27.56 1.74 -21.28
C ASN A 126 26.65 1.41 -20.09
N PHE A 127 26.97 1.91 -18.90
CA PHE A 127 26.12 1.77 -17.71
C PHE A 127 24.76 2.47 -17.92
N LEU A 128 24.78 3.72 -18.37
CA LEU A 128 23.56 4.48 -18.62
C LEU A 128 22.69 3.85 -19.71
N LYS A 129 23.32 3.35 -20.77
CA LYS A 129 22.62 2.65 -21.85
C LYS A 129 22.04 1.30 -21.40
N ALA A 130 22.77 0.56 -20.56
CA ALA A 130 22.27 -0.68 -19.99
C ALA A 130 21.01 -0.45 -19.12
N LEU A 131 20.99 0.62 -18.31
CA LEU A 131 19.81 1.00 -17.53
C LEU A 131 18.61 1.34 -18.42
N GLU A 132 18.83 2.13 -19.48
CA GLU A 132 17.78 2.49 -20.43
C GLU A 132 17.21 1.26 -21.15
N ASN A 133 18.08 0.38 -21.63
CA ASN A 133 17.68 -0.86 -22.29
C ASN A 133 16.92 -1.79 -21.35
N ALA A 134 17.40 -1.95 -20.11
CA ALA A 134 16.73 -2.76 -19.09
C ALA A 134 15.33 -2.23 -18.79
N ASN A 135 15.17 -0.91 -18.69
CA ASN A 135 13.88 -0.27 -18.46
C ASN A 135 12.90 -0.50 -19.63
N SER A 136 13.37 -0.35 -20.88
CA SER A 136 12.57 -0.70 -22.06
C SER A 136 12.16 -2.17 -22.11
N ARG A 137 13.07 -3.08 -21.73
CA ARG A 137 12.80 -4.52 -21.71
C ARG A 137 11.82 -4.93 -20.61
N LYS A 138 11.85 -4.24 -19.46
CA LYS A 138 10.98 -4.53 -18.32
C LYS A 138 9.49 -4.51 -18.70
N ALA A 139 9.07 -3.57 -19.55
CA ALA A 139 7.68 -3.46 -20.00
C ALA A 139 7.16 -4.73 -20.72
N ASN A 140 8.07 -5.54 -21.27
CA ASN A 140 7.74 -6.74 -22.05
C ASN A 140 8.31 -8.03 -21.43
N SER A 141 8.77 -7.98 -20.18
CA SER A 141 9.44 -9.11 -19.52
C SER A 141 8.94 -9.31 -18.09
N SER A 142 8.83 -10.58 -17.69
CA SER A 142 8.60 -10.96 -16.30
C SER A 142 9.89 -11.11 -15.50
N ALA A 143 11.06 -10.93 -16.13
CA ALA A 143 12.35 -11.02 -15.46
C ALA A 143 12.57 -9.85 -14.50
N ASP A 144 13.37 -10.09 -13.46
CA ASP A 144 13.72 -9.05 -12.51
C ASP A 144 14.61 -7.99 -13.16
N PHE A 145 14.47 -6.74 -12.69
CA PHE A 145 15.15 -5.60 -13.29
C PHE A 145 16.68 -5.67 -13.17
N VAL A 146 17.19 -6.27 -12.09
CA VAL A 146 18.64 -6.37 -11.86
C VAL A 146 19.27 -7.32 -12.88
N SER A 147 18.66 -8.47 -13.12
CA SER A 147 19.07 -9.42 -14.16
C SER A 147 19.01 -8.80 -15.55
N LEU A 148 17.94 -8.06 -15.87
CA LEU A 148 17.83 -7.34 -17.14
C LEU A 148 18.97 -6.33 -17.32
N PHE A 149 19.30 -5.58 -16.28
CA PHE A 149 20.42 -4.63 -16.30
C PHE A 149 21.77 -5.34 -16.48
N VAL A 150 22.04 -6.40 -15.72
CA VAL A 150 23.29 -7.15 -15.78
C VAL A 150 23.49 -7.77 -17.16
N GLU A 151 22.43 -8.32 -17.75
CA GLU A 151 22.45 -8.88 -19.10
C GLU A 151 22.76 -7.79 -20.16
N GLU A 152 22.09 -6.64 -20.10
CA GLU A 152 22.32 -5.53 -21.04
C GLU A 152 23.72 -4.94 -20.88
N TYR A 153 24.20 -4.77 -19.65
CA TYR A 153 25.56 -4.29 -19.41
C TYR A 153 26.61 -5.26 -19.95
N SER A 154 26.40 -6.56 -19.73
CA SER A 154 27.29 -7.62 -20.20
C SER A 154 27.35 -7.66 -21.73
N LYS A 155 26.21 -7.49 -22.42
CA LYS A 155 26.13 -7.38 -23.89
C LYS A 155 26.89 -6.16 -24.42
N LEU A 156 26.72 -5.00 -23.79
CA LEU A 156 27.33 -3.74 -24.25
C LEU A 156 28.85 -3.68 -24.02
N THR A 157 29.35 -4.42 -23.02
CA THR A 157 30.75 -4.33 -22.57
C THR A 157 31.59 -5.57 -22.86
N ASN A 158 31.02 -6.57 -23.53
CA ASN A 158 31.64 -7.88 -23.74
C ASN A 158 32.04 -8.55 -22.40
N ASN A 159 31.10 -8.63 -21.46
CA ASN A 159 31.27 -9.18 -20.11
C ASN A 159 32.33 -8.45 -19.25
N ALA A 160 32.39 -7.11 -19.31
CA ALA A 160 33.29 -6.37 -18.45
C ALA A 160 32.92 -6.53 -16.96
N PRO A 161 33.89 -6.37 -16.03
CA PRO A 161 33.63 -6.44 -14.59
C PRO A 161 32.68 -5.32 -14.12
N LEU A 162 31.66 -5.68 -13.33
CA LEU A 162 30.73 -4.73 -12.71
C LEU A 162 31.34 -4.03 -11.48
N ALA A 163 32.25 -4.71 -10.78
CA ALA A 163 32.77 -4.27 -9.48
C ALA A 163 33.33 -2.83 -9.45
N PRO A 164 34.06 -2.34 -10.47
CA PRO A 164 34.56 -0.97 -10.49
C PRO A 164 33.46 0.10 -10.41
N LEU A 165 32.26 -0.17 -10.94
CA LEU A 165 31.13 0.77 -10.89
C LEU A 165 30.56 0.90 -9.48
N PHE A 166 30.49 -0.20 -8.74
CA PHE A 166 29.77 -0.27 -7.46
C PHE A 166 30.69 -0.17 -6.23
N ALA A 167 32.00 -0.35 -6.39
CA ALA A 167 32.94 -0.37 -5.25
C ALA A 167 32.91 0.92 -4.42
N ALA A 168 32.88 2.09 -5.07
CA ALA A 168 33.02 3.38 -4.41
C ALA A 168 31.88 3.70 -3.41
N ALA A 169 30.64 3.34 -3.74
CA ALA A 169 29.47 3.60 -2.90
C ALA A 169 29.03 2.39 -2.05
N SER A 170 29.81 1.29 -2.07
CA SER A 170 29.45 0.05 -1.39
C SER A 170 29.77 0.02 0.12
N ASN A 171 30.35 1.09 0.68
CA ASN A 171 30.87 1.12 2.05
C ASN A 171 31.79 -0.09 2.39
N GLY A 172 32.60 -0.52 1.42
CA GLY A 172 33.54 -1.63 1.58
C GLY A 172 32.94 -3.03 1.37
N LYS A 173 31.64 -3.15 1.04
CA LYS A 173 31.01 -4.43 0.71
C LYS A 173 31.51 -5.01 -0.63
N ILE A 174 31.85 -4.14 -1.58
CA ILE A 174 32.40 -4.49 -2.89
C ILE A 174 33.79 -3.88 -3.06
N THR A 175 34.74 -4.70 -3.49
CA THR A 175 36.08 -4.28 -3.91
C THR A 175 36.16 -4.27 -5.44
N PRO A 176 37.00 -3.43 -6.08
CA PRO A 176 37.14 -3.42 -7.55
C PRO A 176 37.62 -4.74 -8.18
N LYS A 177 38.07 -5.70 -7.36
CA LYS A 177 38.54 -7.03 -7.78
C LYS A 177 37.48 -8.12 -7.59
N ASP A 178 36.33 -7.80 -7.02
CA ASP A 178 35.27 -8.77 -6.79
C ASP A 178 34.68 -9.27 -8.12
N GLY A 179 34.27 -10.54 -8.13
CA GLY A 179 33.60 -11.14 -9.29
C GLY A 179 32.17 -10.62 -9.48
N ASN A 180 31.67 -10.70 -10.72
CA ASN A 180 30.34 -10.20 -11.08
C ASN A 180 29.24 -10.83 -10.22
N ASP A 181 29.29 -12.13 -9.93
CA ASP A 181 28.27 -12.81 -9.11
C ASP A 181 28.09 -12.18 -7.72
N LYS A 182 29.20 -11.78 -7.09
CA LYS A 182 29.16 -11.08 -5.79
C LYS A 182 28.53 -9.70 -5.91
N VAL A 183 28.83 -8.97 -6.98
CA VAL A 183 28.26 -7.65 -7.25
C VAL A 183 26.76 -7.77 -7.53
N VAL A 184 26.35 -8.77 -8.31
CA VAL A 184 24.94 -9.06 -8.62
C VAL A 184 24.17 -9.38 -7.34
N SER A 185 24.69 -10.27 -6.49
CA SER A 185 24.09 -10.57 -5.18
C SER A 185 23.94 -9.31 -4.31
N TYR A 186 24.98 -8.48 -4.24
CA TYR A 186 24.94 -7.23 -3.49
C TYR A 186 23.87 -6.27 -4.02
N ILE A 187 23.72 -6.16 -5.33
CA ILE A 187 22.68 -5.34 -5.96
C ILE A 187 21.29 -5.85 -5.61
N HIS A 188 21.05 -7.16 -5.68
CA HIS A 188 19.77 -7.76 -5.30
C HIS A 188 19.43 -7.51 -3.82
N ASP A 189 20.39 -7.65 -2.92
CA ASP A 189 20.18 -7.41 -1.49
C ASP A 189 19.76 -5.96 -1.23
N GLU A 190 20.44 -4.98 -1.86
CA GLU A 190 20.09 -3.57 -1.72
C GLU A 190 18.75 -3.24 -2.40
N ALA A 191 18.43 -3.87 -3.53
CA ALA A 191 17.13 -3.73 -4.20
C ALA A 191 15.98 -4.24 -3.33
N ASN A 192 16.11 -5.43 -2.76
CA ASN A 192 15.13 -6.01 -1.85
C ASN A 192 14.99 -5.19 -0.57
N ALA A 193 16.10 -4.69 -0.02
CA ALA A 193 16.07 -3.80 1.14
C ALA A 193 15.39 -2.46 0.83
N ALA A 194 15.63 -1.89 -0.35
CA ALA A 194 14.96 -0.67 -0.80
C ALA A 194 13.46 -0.88 -0.99
N PHE A 195 13.07 -1.97 -1.65
CA PHE A 195 11.67 -2.37 -1.82
C PHE A 195 10.97 -2.53 -0.46
N GLY A 196 11.57 -3.25 0.49
CA GLY A 196 11.01 -3.45 1.82
C GLY A 196 10.84 -2.15 2.62
N ARG A 197 11.76 -1.18 2.47
CA ARG A 197 11.61 0.16 3.05
C ARG A 197 10.40 0.89 2.45
N THR A 198 10.28 0.90 1.13
CA THR A 198 9.15 1.52 0.43
C THR A 198 7.83 0.90 0.83
N PHE A 199 7.75 -0.43 0.87
CA PHE A 199 6.57 -1.17 1.31
C PHE A 199 6.15 -0.77 2.73
N ARG A 200 7.08 -0.71 3.69
CA ARG A 200 6.78 -0.33 5.08
C ARG A 200 6.25 1.10 5.18
N VAL A 201 6.82 2.03 4.42
CA VAL A 201 6.35 3.42 4.38
C VAL A 201 4.94 3.49 3.81
N LEU A 202 4.66 2.75 2.73
CA LEU A 202 3.32 2.68 2.13
C LEU A 202 2.30 2.11 3.12
N GLN A 203 2.61 0.98 3.77
CA GLN A 203 1.75 0.37 4.77
C GLN A 203 1.44 1.35 5.91
N THR A 204 2.48 1.98 6.47
CA THR A 204 2.31 2.97 7.56
C THR A 204 1.42 4.14 7.13
N ARG A 205 1.52 4.60 5.88
CA ARG A 205 0.66 5.67 5.35
C ARG A 205 -0.78 5.19 5.18
N ILE A 206 -0.99 3.99 4.65
CA ILE A 206 -2.34 3.40 4.52
C ILE A 206 -3.01 3.27 5.89
N ASP A 207 -2.27 2.82 6.90
CA ASP A 207 -2.76 2.72 8.28
C ASP A 207 -3.17 4.10 8.83
N GLN A 208 -2.40 5.16 8.53
CA GLN A 208 -2.75 6.54 8.90
C GLN A 208 -4.03 7.04 8.22
N PHE A 209 -4.35 6.54 7.02
CA PHE A 209 -5.61 6.86 6.35
C PHE A 209 -6.82 6.14 6.95
N GLY A 210 -6.62 5.16 7.84
CA GLY A 210 -7.71 4.46 8.54
C GLY A 210 -8.59 3.64 7.59
N VAL A 211 -8.01 3.13 6.50
CA VAL A 211 -8.71 2.26 5.55
C VAL A 211 -9.00 0.93 6.23
N ALA A 212 -10.28 0.52 6.22
CA ALA A 212 -10.64 -0.80 6.69
C ALA A 212 -10.11 -1.85 5.70
N GLN A 213 -9.21 -2.72 6.16
CA GLN A 213 -8.75 -3.92 5.46
C GLN A 213 -8.20 -3.67 4.03
N PRO A 214 -7.07 -2.95 3.89
CA PRO A 214 -6.43 -2.77 2.59
C PRO A 214 -5.90 -4.10 2.03
N ASN A 215 -6.03 -4.30 0.72
CA ASN A 215 -5.39 -5.44 0.04
C ASN A 215 -4.08 -4.97 -0.61
N ILE A 216 -2.95 -5.46 -0.12
CA ILE A 216 -1.61 -5.06 -0.59
C ILE A 216 -0.88 -6.31 -1.08
N ASN A 217 -0.52 -6.32 -2.37
CA ASN A 217 0.19 -7.42 -3.00
C ASN A 217 1.59 -6.96 -3.47
N PRO A 218 2.65 -7.23 -2.68
CA PRO A 218 4.01 -6.91 -3.07
C PRO A 218 4.59 -7.96 -4.02
N ASN A 219 5.22 -7.49 -5.11
CA ASN A 219 6.03 -8.28 -6.02
C ASN A 219 7.45 -7.70 -6.07
N ALA A 220 8.33 -8.23 -5.23
CA ALA A 220 9.71 -7.76 -5.10
C ALA A 220 10.53 -7.97 -6.39
N ASP A 221 10.33 -9.10 -7.07
CA ASP A 221 11.07 -9.45 -8.29
C ASP A 221 10.83 -8.44 -9.41
N GLN A 222 9.58 -8.00 -9.56
CA GLN A 222 9.20 -6.95 -10.52
C GLN A 222 9.37 -5.53 -9.95
N GLY A 223 9.63 -5.40 -8.66
CA GLY A 223 9.65 -4.11 -7.96
C GLY A 223 8.28 -3.42 -7.98
N ILE A 224 7.18 -4.18 -7.99
CA ILE A 224 5.81 -3.67 -8.10
C ILE A 224 5.06 -3.92 -6.78
N ILE A 225 4.21 -2.98 -6.37
CA ILE A 225 3.29 -3.12 -5.23
C ILE A 225 1.90 -2.75 -5.73
N THR A 226 1.00 -3.72 -5.81
CA THR A 226 -0.42 -3.47 -6.11
C THR A 226 -1.16 -3.21 -4.81
N VAL A 227 -1.98 -2.17 -4.79
CA VAL A 227 -2.73 -1.73 -3.62
C VAL A 227 -4.18 -1.50 -4.02
N GLU A 228 -5.09 -2.13 -3.28
CA GLU A 228 -6.53 -1.89 -3.38
C GLU A 228 -7.03 -1.34 -2.05
N LEU A 229 -7.65 -0.15 -2.10
CA LEU A 229 -8.16 0.58 -0.95
C LEU A 229 -9.66 0.83 -1.12
N PRO A 230 -10.52 -0.05 -0.56
CA PRO A 230 -11.97 0.14 -0.58
C PRO A 230 -12.39 1.38 0.23
N GLY A 231 -13.43 2.07 -0.24
CA GLY A 231 -14.04 3.19 0.47
C GLY A 231 -13.24 4.51 0.48
N LEU A 232 -12.03 4.54 -0.10
CA LEU A 232 -11.31 5.79 -0.35
C LEU A 232 -11.77 6.42 -1.66
N GLN A 233 -12.20 7.68 -1.60
CA GLN A 233 -12.38 8.47 -2.82
C GLN A 233 -11.03 9.06 -3.20
N ALA A 234 -10.63 8.90 -4.46
CA ALA A 234 -9.48 9.61 -4.99
C ALA A 234 -9.78 11.11 -4.92
N ASP A 235 -9.04 11.84 -4.08
CA ASP A 235 -8.97 13.30 -4.20
C ASP A 235 -8.26 13.58 -5.53
N ALA A 236 -9.03 13.72 -6.61
CA ALA A 236 -8.53 14.19 -7.89
C ALA A 236 -8.23 15.68 -7.77
N ASN A 237 -7.00 15.99 -7.38
CA ASN A 237 -6.35 17.27 -7.66
C ASN A 237 -5.36 17.08 -8.80
#